data_AF-A0A2V9ZPQ9-F1
#
_entry.id   AF-A0A2V9ZPQ9-F1
#
_cell.length_a   1.000
_cell.length_b   1.000
_cell.length_c   1.000
_cell.angle_alpha   90.00
_cell.angle_beta   90.00
_cell.angle_gamma   90.00
#
_symmetry.space_group_name_H-M   'P 1'
#
loop_
_entity.id
_entity.type
_entity.pdbx_description
1 polymer ?
#
loop_
_entity_poly.entity_id
_entity_poly.type
_entity_poly.pdbx_seq_one_letter_code
_entity_poly.pdbx_strand_id
1 'polypeptide(L)'
;MIEFVCDSCSRVKDQTETWILGLAAEAVGVTAARREVTILPNWDRERAVHPLGVHFCSEECKENYIEKLFGNEAEEEGVERIVTRTGGPRTKTVRAVKRVEARKPRRRKKAA
;
A
#
# COMPACT_ATOMS: atom_id res chain seq x y z
N MET A 1 -6.51 23.41 -24.16
CA MET A 1 -6.46 24.15 -22.87
C MET A 1 -6.49 23.10 -21.78
N ILE A 2 -5.65 23.20 -20.75
CA ILE A 2 -5.59 22.20 -19.67
C ILE A 2 -6.42 22.73 -18.51
N GLU A 3 -7.30 21.89 -17.99
CA GLU A 3 -8.11 22.15 -16.80
C GLU A 3 -7.57 21.31 -15.64
N PHE A 4 -7.63 21.88 -14.43
CA PHE A 4 -7.25 21.17 -13.20
C PHE A 4 -8.51 20.78 -12.45
N VAL A 5 -8.55 19.56 -11.95
CA VAL A 5 -9.72 18.96 -11.31
C VAL A 5 -9.32 18.49 -9.92
N CYS A 6 -10.18 18.71 -8.93
CA CYS A 6 -9.91 18.27 -7.57
C CYS A 6 -9.96 16.74 -7.49
N ASP A 7 -8.90 16.10 -7.00
CA ASP A 7 -8.82 14.63 -6.88
C ASP A 7 -9.80 14.05 -5.85
N SER A 8 -10.34 14.89 -4.96
CA SER A 8 -11.27 14.45 -3.91
C SER A 8 -12.75 14.62 -4.26
N CYS A 9 -13.11 15.73 -4.91
CA CYS A 9 -14.52 16.10 -5.15
C CYS A 9 -14.85 16.37 -6.62
N SER A 10 -13.88 16.22 -7.53
CA SER A 10 -14.05 16.44 -8.97
C SER A 10 -14.47 17.86 -9.39
N ARG A 11 -14.39 18.84 -8.49
CA ARG A 11 -14.58 20.25 -8.84
C ARG A 11 -13.52 20.69 -9.86
N VAL A 12 -13.87 21.55 -10.81
CA VAL A 12 -12.92 22.13 -11.78
C VAL A 12 -12.38 23.46 -11.24
N LYS A 13 -11.09 23.72 -11.43
CA LYS A 13 -10.40 24.92 -10.97
C LYS A 13 -10.73 26.14 -11.83
N ASP A 14 -11.17 27.22 -11.18
CA ASP A 14 -11.27 28.55 -11.78
C ASP A 14 -9.93 29.31 -11.74
N GLN A 15 -9.78 30.33 -12.60
CA GLN A 15 -8.52 31.06 -12.77
C GLN A 15 -8.07 31.83 -11.52
N THR A 16 -9.03 32.30 -10.71
CA THR A 16 -8.78 33.17 -9.55
C THR A 16 -8.67 32.41 -8.23
N GLU A 17 -8.95 31.11 -8.22
CA GLU A 17 -8.99 30.35 -6.97
C GLU A 17 -7.61 29.90 -6.51
N THR A 18 -7.40 29.98 -5.20
CA THR A 18 -6.24 29.39 -4.53
C THR A 18 -6.50 27.91 -4.31
N TRP A 19 -5.66 27.07 -4.90
CA TRP A 19 -5.73 25.62 -4.78
C TRP A 19 -4.44 25.08 -4.18
N ILE A 20 -4.55 23.91 -3.56
CA ILE A 20 -3.41 23.20 -2.98
C ILE A 20 -2.92 22.21 -4.04
N LEU A 21 -1.61 22.19 -4.25
CA LEU A 21 -0.94 21.24 -5.14
C LEU A 21 -0.09 20.28 -4.31
N GLY A 22 -0.23 18.99 -4.58
CA GLY A 22 0.64 17.95 -4.05
C GLY A 22 1.30 17.15 -5.16
N LEU A 23 2.31 16.37 -4.78
CA LEU A 23 2.91 15.33 -5.62
C LEU A 23 2.78 14.00 -4.87
N ALA A 24 2.05 13.06 -5.45
CA ALA A 24 1.86 11.73 -4.91
C ALA A 24 2.91 10.77 -5.50
N ALA A 25 3.81 10.24 -4.69
CA ALA A 25 4.76 9.23 -5.11
C ALA A 25 4.46 7.89 -4.43
N GLU A 26 4.68 6.83 -5.18
CA GLU A 26 4.60 5.46 -4.67
C GLU A 26 5.94 4.77 -4.96
N ALA A 27 6.62 4.36 -3.89
CA ALA A 27 7.84 3.59 -3.95
C ALA A 27 7.50 2.12 -3.68
N VAL A 28 7.46 1.31 -4.73
CA VAL A 28 7.22 -0.14 -4.63
C VAL A 28 8.56 -0.87 -4.66
N GLY A 29 8.97 -1.38 -3.49
CA GLY A 29 10.14 -2.24 -3.33
C GLY A 29 9.78 -3.73 -3.31
N VAL A 30 10.81 -4.60 -3.31
CA VAL A 30 10.62 -6.06 -3.30
C VAL A 30 9.89 -6.56 -2.05
N THR A 31 10.05 -5.87 -0.92
CA THR A 31 9.53 -6.28 0.39
C THR A 31 8.51 -5.32 1.00
N ALA A 32 8.36 -4.13 0.44
CA ALA A 32 7.48 -3.09 0.98
C ALA A 32 7.06 -2.11 -0.11
N ALA A 33 5.83 -1.63 -0.03
CA ALA A 33 5.36 -0.47 -0.77
C ALA A 33 5.20 0.70 0.20
N ARG A 34 5.66 1.89 -0.20
CA ARG A 34 5.47 3.13 0.55
C ARG A 34 4.79 4.15 -0.33
N ARG A 35 3.73 4.76 0.19
CA ARG A 35 3.07 5.90 -0.44
C ARG A 35 3.48 7.18 0.28
N GLU A 36 3.69 8.25 -0.47
CA GLU A 36 4.01 9.56 0.08
C GLU A 36 3.30 10.65 -0.73
N VAL A 37 2.88 11.70 -0.04
CA VAL A 37 2.29 12.88 -0.68
C VAL A 37 3.05 14.09 -0.18
N THR A 38 3.71 14.80 -1.10
CA THR A 38 4.42 16.05 -0.80
C THR A 38 3.53 17.23 -1.14
N ILE A 39 3.12 18.01 -0.14
CA ILE A 39 2.34 19.24 -0.36
C ILE A 39 3.29 20.39 -0.69
N LEU A 40 3.03 21.08 -1.80
CA LEU A 40 3.84 22.21 -2.24
C LEU A 40 3.37 23.51 -1.56
N PRO A 41 4.30 24.43 -1.24
CA PRO A 41 3.96 25.66 -0.53
C PRO A 41 3.15 26.65 -1.39
N ASN A 42 3.29 26.56 -2.71
CA ASN A 42 2.63 27.43 -3.67
C ASN A 42 2.11 26.62 -4.85
N TRP A 43 1.09 27.14 -5.50
CA TRP A 43 0.64 26.63 -6.79
C TRP A 43 1.70 26.92 -7.86
N ASP A 44 2.22 25.87 -8.48
CA ASP A 44 3.14 25.95 -9.61
C ASP A 44 2.55 25.19 -10.79
N ARG A 45 2.30 25.88 -11.90
CA ARG A 45 1.65 25.31 -13.07
C ARG A 45 2.48 24.22 -13.73
N GLU A 46 3.81 24.33 -13.73
CA GLU A 46 4.69 23.33 -14.33
C GLU A 46 4.64 22.02 -13.55
N ARG A 47 4.58 22.11 -12.21
CA ARG A 47 4.38 20.95 -11.33
C ARG A 47 2.95 20.45 -11.34
N ALA A 48 1.97 21.32 -11.55
CA ALA A 48 0.56 20.93 -11.58
C ALA A 48 0.22 20.00 -12.76
N VAL A 49 0.95 20.09 -13.87
CA VAL A 49 0.79 19.17 -15.02
C VAL A 49 1.63 17.91 -14.90
N HIS A 50 2.38 17.74 -13.80
CA HIS A 50 3.18 16.56 -13.58
C HIS A 50 2.27 15.31 -13.48
N PRO A 51 2.67 14.14 -14.01
CA PRO A 51 1.84 12.92 -13.97
C PRO A 51 1.44 12.46 -12.57
N LEU A 52 2.21 12.87 -11.55
CA LEU A 52 1.98 12.58 -10.14
C LEU A 52 1.36 13.77 -9.38
N GLY A 53 0.96 14.82 -10.08
CA GLY A 53 0.31 15.99 -9.50
C GLY A 53 -1.08 15.63 -9.00
N VAL A 54 -1.36 16.01 -7.75
CA VAL A 54 -2.69 15.95 -7.14
C VAL A 54 -3.13 17.34 -6.74
N HIS A 55 -4.38 17.68 -7.00
CA HIS A 55 -4.95 19.01 -6.86
C HIS A 55 -6.11 18.97 -5.86
N PHE A 56 -6.13 19.92 -4.92
CA PHE A 56 -7.20 20.05 -3.94
C PHE A 56 -7.77 21.45 -3.92
N CYS A 57 -9.10 21.56 -3.98
CA CYS A 57 -9.80 22.83 -3.90
C CYS A 57 -9.95 23.37 -2.47
N SER A 58 -9.66 22.55 -1.45
CA SER A 58 -9.73 22.93 -0.03
C SER A 58 -8.82 22.03 0.83
N GLU A 59 -8.52 22.48 2.05
CA GLU A 59 -7.79 21.67 3.03
C GLU A 59 -8.55 20.39 3.40
N GLU A 60 -9.89 20.47 3.50
CA GLU A 60 -10.75 19.32 3.74
C GLU A 60 -10.62 18.26 2.64
N CYS A 61 -10.55 18.68 1.36
CA CYS A 61 -10.33 17.74 0.25
C CYS A 61 -8.96 17.07 0.34
N LYS A 62 -7.92 17.82 0.72
CA LYS A 62 -6.57 17.29 0.96
C LYS A 62 -6.57 16.26 2.10
N GLU A 63 -7.22 16.57 3.22
CA GLU A 63 -7.29 15.67 4.38
C GLU A 63 -8.05 14.39 4.06
N ASN A 64 -9.22 14.50 3.44
CA ASN A 64 -10.00 13.35 2.97
C ASN A 64 -9.20 12.46 2.00
N TYR A 65 -8.35 13.06 1.16
CA TYR A 65 -7.47 12.31 0.26
C TYR A 65 -6.40 11.53 1.03
N ILE A 66 -5.72 12.19 1.96
CA ILE A 66 -4.68 11.59 2.81
C ILE A 66 -5.28 10.46 3.66
N GLU A 67 -6.43 10.68 4.28
CA GLU A 67 -7.13 9.65 5.06
C GLU A 67 -7.51 8.44 4.23
N LYS A 68 -7.96 8.62 2.98
CA LYS A 68 -8.23 7.46 2.10
C LYS A 68 -6.95 6.73 1.70
N LEU A 69 -5.84 7.44 1.55
CA LEU A 69 -4.59 6.88 1.07
C LEU A 69 -3.86 6.06 2.15
N PHE A 70 -3.95 6.49 3.41
CA PHE A 70 -3.26 5.89 4.56
C PHE A 70 -4.19 5.25 5.61
N GLY A 71 -5.49 5.53 5.59
CA GLY A 71 -6.44 5.06 6.60
C GLY A 71 -6.78 3.56 6.52
N ASN A 72 -6.35 2.87 5.47
CA ASN A 72 -6.62 1.44 5.24
C ASN A 72 -5.39 0.53 5.47
N GLU A 73 -4.30 1.04 6.05
CA GLU A 73 -3.03 0.30 6.23
C GLU A 73 -3.10 -0.87 7.24
N ALA A 74 -4.28 -1.24 7.75
CA ALA A 74 -4.44 -2.35 8.69
C ALA A 74 -4.80 -3.72 8.05
N GLU A 75 -5.12 -3.80 6.75
CA GLU A 75 -5.60 -5.06 6.13
C GLU A 75 -4.76 -5.63 4.97
N GLU A 76 -3.72 -4.95 4.47
CA GLU A 76 -2.94 -5.43 3.31
C GLU A 76 -1.62 -6.17 3.64
N GLU A 77 -1.46 -6.70 4.86
CA GLU A 77 -0.47 -7.77 5.12
C GLU A 77 -1.02 -9.13 4.64
N GLY A 78 -1.15 -9.34 3.33
CA GLY A 78 -1.74 -10.61 2.86
C GLY A 78 -1.77 -10.93 1.38
N VAL A 79 -1.13 -10.16 0.50
CA VAL A 79 -1.13 -10.51 -0.94
C VAL A 79 0.03 -11.47 -1.25
N GLU A 80 -0.15 -12.74 -0.87
CA GLU A 80 0.66 -13.85 -1.38
C GLU A 80 0.31 -14.05 -2.88
N ARG A 81 0.96 -13.30 -3.78
CA ARG A 81 0.87 -13.53 -5.23
C ARG A 81 1.58 -14.85 -5.58
N ILE A 82 0.84 -15.95 -5.53
CA ILE A 82 1.22 -17.20 -6.18
C ILE A 82 1.19 -16.97 -7.70
N VAL A 83 2.35 -16.69 -8.29
CA VAL A 83 2.53 -16.70 -9.75
C VAL A 83 2.69 -18.15 -10.19
N THR A 84 1.62 -18.76 -10.69
CA THR A 84 1.69 -20.04 -11.41
C THR A 84 2.47 -19.84 -12.72
N ARG A 85 3.75 -20.22 -12.72
CA ARG A 85 4.50 -20.42 -13.96
C ARG A 85 4.12 -21.77 -14.57
N THR A 86 3.55 -21.71 -15.76
CA THR A 86 3.32 -22.81 -16.68
C THR A 86 4.64 -23.45 -17.13
N GLY A 87 4.72 -24.79 -17.05
CA GLY A 87 5.55 -25.65 -17.91
C GLY A 87 7.00 -25.96 -17.50
N GLY A 88 7.23 -27.11 -16.86
CA GLY A 88 8.57 -27.73 -16.70
C GLY A 88 8.54 -28.97 -15.77
N PRO A 89 9.35 -30.03 -16.01
CA PRO A 89 9.05 -31.39 -15.51
C PRO A 89 9.24 -31.58 -14.00
N ARG A 90 8.32 -32.35 -13.42
CA ARG A 90 8.24 -32.76 -12.01
C ARG A 90 9.54 -33.42 -11.50
N THR A 91 10.26 -32.73 -10.61
CA THR A 91 11.11 -33.38 -9.61
C THR A 91 10.36 -33.40 -8.27
N LYS A 92 10.00 -34.60 -7.82
CA LYS A 92 9.35 -34.84 -6.52
C LYS A 92 10.35 -34.54 -5.41
N THR A 93 10.17 -33.45 -4.67
CA THR A 93 10.84 -33.26 -3.38
C THR A 93 9.88 -33.67 -2.26
N VAL A 94 10.26 -34.72 -1.56
CA VAL A 94 9.54 -35.33 -0.44
C VAL A 94 9.57 -34.36 0.74
N ARG A 95 8.40 -33.97 1.26
CA ARG A 95 8.29 -33.23 2.54
C ARG A 95 8.74 -34.14 3.67
N ALA A 96 9.88 -33.82 4.28
CA ALA A 96 10.29 -34.40 5.56
C ALA A 96 9.39 -33.86 6.68
N VAL A 97 8.47 -34.70 7.17
CA VAL A 97 7.66 -34.39 8.35
C VAL A 97 8.56 -34.55 9.58
N LYS A 98 8.81 -33.44 10.30
CA LYS A 98 9.56 -33.48 11.55
C LYS A 98 8.72 -34.21 12.61
N ARG A 99 9.15 -35.41 12.96
CA ARG A 99 8.50 -36.29 13.95
C ARG A 99 8.52 -35.59 15.32
N VAL A 100 7.35 -35.26 15.84
CA VAL A 100 7.19 -34.76 17.22
C VAL A 100 7.42 -35.95 18.17
N GLU A 101 8.48 -35.90 18.97
CA GLU A 101 8.69 -36.88 20.03
C GLU A 101 7.69 -36.66 21.16
N ALA A 102 6.72 -37.57 21.29
CA ALA A 102 5.86 -37.66 22.45
C ALA A 102 6.69 -38.12 23.66
N ARG A 103 6.89 -37.24 24.65
CA ARG A 103 7.45 -37.58 25.95
C ARG A 103 6.57 -38.62 26.65
N LYS A 104 7.11 -39.81 26.92
CA LYS A 104 6.42 -40.87 27.68
C LYS A 104 6.12 -40.41 29.12
N PRO A 105 4.93 -40.72 29.66
CA PRO A 105 4.63 -40.47 31.07
C PRO A 105 5.40 -41.43 31.97
N ARG A 106 6.11 -40.90 32.98
CA ARG A 106 6.76 -41.67 34.05
C ARG A 106 5.70 -42.34 34.92
N ARG A 107 5.50 -43.66 34.73
CA ARG A 107 4.76 -44.49 35.68
C ARG A 107 5.52 -44.58 37.00
N ARG A 108 4.89 -44.13 38.08
CA ARG A 108 5.25 -44.47 39.47
C ARG A 108 5.15 -45.98 39.65
N LYS A 109 6.19 -46.61 40.22
CA LYS A 109 6.07 -47.92 40.87
C LYS A 109 6.25 -47.75 42.37
N LYS A 110 5.22 -48.15 43.12
CA LYS A 110 5.26 -48.49 44.55
C LYS A 110 5.79 -49.93 44.71
N ALA A 111 6.10 -50.26 45.97
CA ALA A 111 6.49 -51.55 46.58
C ALA A 111 8.01 -51.73 46.73
N ALA A 112 8.54 -52.17 47.87
CA ALA A 112 7.95 -52.94 48.97
C ALA A 112 8.34 -52.38 50.35
#